data_AF-A0A8T4NC29-F1
#
_entry.id   AF-A0A8T4NC29-F1
#
_cell.length_a   1.000
_cell.length_b   1.000
_cell.length_c   1.000
_cell.angle_alpha   90.00
_cell.angle_beta   90.00
_cell.angle_gamma   90.00
#
_symmetry.space_group_name_H-M   'P 1'
#
loop_
_entity.id
_entity.type
_entity.pdbx_description
1 polymer ?
#
loop_
_entity_poly.entity_id
_entity_poly.type
_entity_poly.pdbx_seq_one_letter_code
_entity_poly.pdbx_strand_id
1 'polypeptide(L)'
;MVKRIKRLEKGIDSLKKEIEEHFSKLEKDIQEGRIERGRYHAKEIDKSLLQALEIKIEILGAEDDSLKNFRERLNNLKKKFDR
;
A
#
# COMPACT_ATOMS: atom_id res chain seq x y z
N MET A 1 -24.38 12.26 -7.39
CA MET A 1 -22.98 12.22 -7.86
C MET A 1 -21.98 12.64 -6.77
N VAL A 2 -22.07 13.85 -6.24
CA VAL A 2 -21.13 14.40 -5.22
C VAL A 2 -20.96 13.51 -3.97
N LYS A 3 -22.04 12.92 -3.45
CA LYS A 3 -21.96 12.00 -2.28
C LYS A 3 -21.14 10.73 -2.54
N ARG A 4 -21.13 10.23 -3.79
CA ARG A 4 -20.43 9.00 -4.18
C ARG A 4 -18.93 9.26 -4.35
N ILE A 5 -18.57 10.39 -4.94
CA ILE A 5 -17.19 10.88 -5.07
C ILE A 5 -16.57 11.06 -3.68
N LYS A 6 -17.23 11.81 -2.77
CA LYS A 6 -16.74 11.98 -1.39
C LYS A 6 -16.58 10.67 -0.62
N ARG A 7 -17.38 9.65 -0.92
CA ARG A 7 -17.25 8.32 -0.31
C ARG A 7 -16.05 7.57 -0.87
N LEU A 8 -15.77 7.70 -2.17
CA LEU A 8 -14.60 7.12 -2.80
C LEU A 8 -13.31 7.76 -2.29
N GLU A 9 -13.25 9.09 -2.20
CA GLU A 9 -12.11 9.84 -1.62
C GLU A 9 -11.79 9.35 -0.20
N LYS A 10 -12.80 9.26 0.68
CA LYS A 10 -12.62 8.71 2.03
C LYS A 10 -12.13 7.26 2.02
N GLY A 11 -12.59 6.46 1.07
CA GLY A 11 -12.14 5.08 0.91
C GLY A 11 -10.69 4.98 0.45
N ILE A 12 -10.26 5.89 -0.43
CA ILE A 12 -8.87 6.03 -0.86
C ILE A 12 -7.99 6.43 0.34
N ASP A 13 -8.39 7.46 1.10
CA ASP A 13 -7.65 7.89 2.29
C ASP A 13 -7.52 6.78 3.35
N SER A 14 -8.59 6.02 3.56
CA SER A 14 -8.57 4.87 4.47
C SER A 14 -7.58 3.80 4.01
N LEU A 15 -7.57 3.49 2.71
CA LEU A 15 -6.62 2.52 2.14
C LEU A 15 -5.18 3.01 2.24
N LYS A 16 -4.92 4.29 1.98
CA LYS A 16 -3.57 4.87 2.13
C LYS A 16 -3.05 4.69 3.56
N LYS A 17 -3.90 4.93 4.56
CA LYS A 17 -3.55 4.70 5.97
C LYS A 17 -3.26 3.23 6.27
N GLU A 18 -4.09 2.32 5.78
CA GLU A 18 -3.89 0.87 5.95
C GLU A 18 -2.58 0.39 5.30
N ILE A 19 -2.25 0.92 4.11
CA ILE A 19 -0.97 0.66 3.44
C ILE A 19 0.21 1.13 4.30
N GLU A 20 0.14 2.34 4.87
CA GLU A 20 1.18 2.88 5.75
C GLU A 20 1.37 2.05 7.03
N GLU A 21 0.28 1.55 7.62
CA GLU A 21 0.36 0.63 8.76
C GLU A 21 1.06 -0.69 8.40
N HIS A 22 0.75 -1.23 7.22
CA HIS A 22 1.43 -2.42 6.72
C HIS A 22 2.91 -2.16 6.42
N PHE A 23 3.28 -0.99 5.88
CA PHE A 23 4.67 -0.60 5.71
C PHE A 23 5.41 -0.50 7.04
N SER A 24 4.78 0.06 8.06
CA SER A 24 5.36 0.20 9.40
C SER A 24 5.63 -1.17 10.02
N LYS A 25 4.70 -2.12 9.87
CA LYS A 25 4.89 -3.52 10.30
C LYS A 25 6.00 -4.21 9.51
N LEU A 26 6.02 -4.01 8.19
CA LEU A 26 7.04 -4.55 7.29
C LEU A 26 8.45 -4.10 7.68
N GLU A 27 8.63 -2.80 7.89
CA GLU A 27 9.91 -2.21 8.29
C GLU A 27 10.37 -2.73 9.66
N LYS A 28 9.45 -2.85 10.61
CA LYS A 28 9.72 -3.43 11.93
C LYS A 28 10.15 -4.90 11.81
N ASP A 29 9.44 -5.71 11.03
CA ASP A 29 9.80 -7.12 10.83
C ASP A 29 11.16 -7.28 10.13
N ILE A 30 11.51 -6.39 9.19
CA ILE A 30 12.86 -6.35 8.58
C ILE A 30 13.91 -6.04 9.65
N GLN A 31 13.68 -5.02 10.49
CA GLN A 31 14.60 -4.62 11.55
C GLN A 31 14.79 -5.73 12.60
N GLU A 32 13.72 -6.47 12.92
CA GLU A 32 13.75 -7.58 13.89
C GLU A 32 14.21 -8.92 13.27
N GLY A 33 14.61 -8.94 11.98
CA GLY A 33 15.06 -10.14 11.28
C GLY A 33 13.96 -11.17 11.02
N ARG A 34 12.69 -10.79 11.15
CA ARG A 34 11.51 -11.65 10.94
C ARG A 34 11.12 -11.71 9.46
N ILE A 35 12.03 -12.24 8.63
CA ILE A 35 11.93 -12.22 7.17
C ILE A 35 10.62 -12.85 6.65
N GLU A 36 10.15 -13.96 7.22
CA GLU A 36 8.89 -14.61 6.78
C GLU A 36 7.67 -13.72 7.02
N ARG A 37 7.58 -13.06 8.18
CA ARG A 37 6.50 -12.10 8.47
C ARG A 37 6.61 -10.86 7.60
N GLY A 38 7.83 -10.38 7.36
CA GLY A 38 8.09 -9.32 6.39
C GLY A 38 7.59 -9.68 4.99
N ARG A 39 7.87 -10.89 4.49
CA ARG A 39 7.35 -11.37 3.20
C ARG A 39 5.82 -11.42 3.15
N TYR A 40 5.17 -11.83 4.25
CA TYR A 40 3.70 -11.79 4.37
C TYR A 40 3.17 -10.36 4.21
N HIS A 41 3.70 -9.40 4.97
CA HIS A 41 3.26 -8.01 4.88
C HIS A 41 3.54 -7.40 3.51
N ALA A 42 4.69 -7.70 2.90
CA ALA A 42 5.01 -7.25 1.55
C ALA A 42 4.00 -7.77 0.50
N LYS A 43 3.55 -9.03 0.64
CA LYS A 43 2.55 -9.63 -0.25
C LYS A 43 1.16 -9.02 -0.07
N GLU A 44 0.76 -8.74 1.16
CA GLU A 44 -0.51 -8.06 1.47
C GLU A 44 -0.57 -6.65 0.88
N ILE A 45 0.53 -5.88 1.00
CA ILE A 45 0.63 -4.55 0.37
C ILE A 45 0.50 -4.67 -1.15
N ASP A 46 1.26 -5.58 -1.77
CA ASP A 46 1.35 -5.72 -3.22
C ASP A 46 0.03 -6.13 -3.87
N LYS A 47 -0.60 -7.19 -3.36
CA LYS A 47 -1.76 -7.82 -4.00
C LYS A 47 -3.08 -7.22 -3.56
N SER A 48 -3.26 -6.97 -2.27
CA SER A 48 -4.56 -6.60 -1.74
C SER A 48 -4.74 -5.09 -1.75
N LEU A 49 -3.80 -4.37 -1.14
CA LEU A 49 -3.99 -2.96 -0.84
C LEU A 49 -3.66 -2.03 -2.03
N LEU A 50 -2.55 -2.27 -2.73
CA LEU A 50 -2.19 -1.45 -3.89
C LEU A 50 -3.15 -1.64 -5.06
N GLN A 51 -3.60 -2.87 -5.29
CA GLN A 51 -4.61 -3.14 -6.33
C GLN A 51 -5.95 -2.48 -5.99
N ALA A 52 -6.39 -2.54 -4.72
CA ALA A 52 -7.62 -1.87 -4.28
C ALA A 52 -7.53 -0.34 -4.40
N LEU A 53 -6.34 0.23 -4.12
CA LEU A 53 -6.07 1.66 -4.27
C LEU A 53 -6.11 2.08 -5.75
N GLU A 54 -5.44 1.33 -6.63
CA GLU A 54 -5.42 1.56 -8.08
C GLU A 54 -6.83 1.62 -8.66
N ILE A 55 -7.65 0.59 -8.40
CA ILE A 55 -9.04 0.52 -8.87
C ILE A 55 -9.85 1.74 -8.42
N LYS A 56 -9.70 2.18 -7.17
CA LYS A 56 -10.47 3.33 -6.66
C LYS A 56 -10.01 4.66 -7.28
N ILE A 57 -8.71 4.84 -7.49
CA ILE A 57 -8.15 6.02 -8.16
C ILE A 57 -8.64 6.07 -9.62
N GLU A 58 -8.60 4.94 -10.33
CA GLU A 58 -9.12 4.82 -11.70
C GLU A 58 -10.61 5.15 -11.79
N ILE A 59 -11.43 4.62 -10.88
CA ILE A 59 -12.87 4.93 -10.81
C ILE A 59 -13.11 6.42 -10.53
N LEU A 60 -12.26 7.04 -9.71
CA LEU A 60 -12.36 8.47 -9.40
C LEU A 60 -11.89 9.34 -10.58
N GLY A 61 -11.07 8.81 -11.48
CA GLY A 61 -10.42 9.56 -12.56
C GLY A 61 -9.44 10.60 -12.02
N ALA A 62 -8.85 10.36 -10.84
CA ALA A 62 -7.91 11.26 -10.20
C ALA A 62 -6.48 10.89 -10.56
N GLU A 63 -5.62 11.90 -10.75
CA GLU A 63 -4.17 11.69 -10.75
C GLU A 63 -3.69 11.62 -9.30
N ASP A 64 -3.10 10.49 -8.92
CA ASP A 64 -2.64 10.25 -7.55
C ASP A 64 -1.28 9.51 -7.54
N ASP A 65 -0.23 10.26 -7.21
CA ASP A 65 1.15 9.74 -7.16
C ASP A 65 1.39 8.74 -6.01
N SER A 66 0.45 8.61 -5.06
CA SER A 66 0.62 7.74 -3.89
C SER A 66 0.83 6.28 -4.32
N LEU A 67 0.11 5.82 -5.35
CA LEU A 67 0.26 4.46 -5.85
C LEU A 67 1.69 4.18 -6.35
N LYS A 68 2.26 5.13 -7.10
CA LYS A 68 3.64 5.05 -7.60
C LYS A 68 4.64 5.05 -6.45
N ASN A 69 4.48 5.98 -5.50
CA ASN A 69 5.35 6.10 -4.34
C ASN A 69 5.33 4.83 -3.48
N PHE A 70 4.16 4.24 -3.24
CA PHE A 70 4.05 2.99 -2.49
C PHE A 70 4.67 1.81 -3.23
N ARG A 71 4.47 1.68 -4.55
CA ARG A 71 5.12 0.63 -5.36
C ARG A 71 6.64 0.73 -5.27
N GLU A 72 7.19 1.93 -5.38
CA GLU A 72 8.63 2.16 -5.27
C GLU A 72 9.16 1.81 -3.87
N ARG A 73 8.49 2.28 -2.81
CA ARG A 73 8.84 1.95 -1.42
C ARG A 73 8.82 0.44 -1.17
N LEU A 74 7.79 -0.25 -1.64
CA LEU A 74 7.67 -1.70 -1.50
C LEU A 74 8.81 -2.43 -2.20
N ASN A 75 9.16 -2.04 -3.43
CA ASN A 75 10.27 -2.64 -4.16
C ASN A 75 11.61 -2.44 -3.44
N ASN A 76 11.84 -1.26 -2.86
CA ASN A 76 13.04 -0.98 -2.09
C ASN A 76 13.12 -1.82 -0.80
N LEU A 77 11.99 -2.04 -0.12
CA LEU A 77 11.94 -2.92 1.04
C LEU A 77 12.09 -4.40 0.65
N LYS A 78 11.50 -4.82 -0.47
CA LYS A 78 11.61 -6.20 -0.97
C LYS A 78 13.05 -6.62 -1.22
N LYS A 79 13.87 -5.72 -1.78
CA LYS A 79 15.32 -5.95 -1.98
C LYS A 79 16.09 -6.26 -0.70
N LYS A 80 15.56 -5.90 0.48
CA LYS A 80 16.17 -6.22 1.77
C LYS A 80 15.94 -7.68 2.20
N PHE A 81 14.97 -8.39 1.59
CA PHE A 81 14.69 -9.80 1.86
C PHE A 81 15.51 -10.79 1.02
N ASP A 82 16.03 -10.33 -0.12
CA ASP A 82 16.74 -11.16 -1.10
C ASP A 82 18.27 -11.05 -0.98
N ARG A 83 18.77 -10.31 0.04
CA ARG A 83 20.17 -10.28 0.46
C ARG A 83 20.39 -11.27 1.60
#